data_AF-A0A2E7CD87-F1
#
_entry.id   AF-A0A2E7CD87-F1
#
_cell.length_a   1.000
_cell.length_b   1.000
_cell.length_c   1.000
_cell.angle_alpha   90.00
_cell.angle_beta   90.00
_cell.angle_gamma   90.00
#
_symmetry.space_group_name_H-M   'P 1'
#
loop_
_entity.id
_entity.type
_entity.pdbx_description
1 polymer ?
#
loop_
_entity_poly.entity_id
_entity_poly.type
_entity_poly.pdbx_seq_one_letter_code
_entity_poly.pdbx_strand_id
1 'polypeptide(L)'
;MNRALAILFASVWFLPTAAAEVVIVQPSEPSAELAIPLTIAVVSALLLWRWFVPRQLASLQVAFEIEDDLYEVHRISRTVVEARELLSVREVRKGAILYMMGMTGILLLIAELMFDPKTFYQPNLYLIGVLVGLPIVVSPWETLNAQLIGVGKANIKAGFASRLGRLTTLPLLIGALLATVILGLQLEGQVSPQWIAISMLVFMGPTIIAYGRIMGASWNVLLLNKWRSFRGQTTAIDPERPRFVNRLVAVILVLFLFTMPLTALNGIVTVIYVITVEPSNTEAMLNYGG
;
A
#
# COMPACT_ATOMS: atom_id res chain seq x y z
N MET A 1 12.04 -24.80 -12.91
CA MET A 1 11.84 -23.61 -12.06
C MET A 1 11.66 -24.16 -10.63
N ASN A 2 12.66 -24.30 -9.76
CA ASN A 2 13.15 -23.21 -8.89
C ASN A 2 14.30 -23.62 -7.95
N ARG A 3 15.21 -24.55 -8.31
CA ARG A 3 16.38 -24.80 -7.44
C ARG A 3 17.29 -23.57 -7.34
N ALA A 4 17.51 -22.88 -8.46
CA ALA A 4 18.27 -21.64 -8.48
C ALA A 4 17.57 -20.49 -7.72
N LEU A 5 16.25 -20.35 -7.89
CA LEU A 5 15.47 -19.34 -7.16
C LEU A 5 15.41 -19.62 -5.65
N ALA A 6 15.29 -20.89 -5.24
CA ALA A 6 15.32 -21.27 -3.83
C ALA A 6 16.70 -21.00 -3.19
N ILE A 7 17.80 -21.24 -3.92
CA ILE A 7 19.15 -20.93 -3.46
C ILE A 7 19.35 -19.40 -3.35
N LEU A 8 18.80 -18.63 -4.29
CA LEU A 8 18.89 -17.17 -4.29
C LEU A 8 18.08 -16.55 -3.14
N PHE A 9 16.89 -17.09 -2.84
CA PHE A 9 16.12 -16.71 -1.65
C PHE A 9 16.80 -17.16 -0.35
N ALA A 10 17.41 -18.34 -0.32
CA ALA A 10 18.16 -18.82 0.85
C ALA A 10 19.41 -17.96 1.12
N SER A 11 20.07 -17.41 0.10
CA SER A 11 21.23 -16.53 0.29
C SER A 11 20.90 -15.20 0.96
N VAL A 12 19.66 -14.72 0.91
CA VAL A 12 19.23 -13.49 1.60
C VAL A 12 19.27 -13.66 3.12
N TRP A 13 19.06 -14.88 3.62
CA TRP A 13 19.08 -15.20 5.06
C TRP A 13 20.50 -15.32 5.65
N PHE A 14 21.53 -15.39 4.81
CA PHE A 14 22.93 -15.48 5.23
C PHE A 14 23.67 -14.13 5.17
N LEU A 15 22.97 -13.04 4.86
CA LEU A 15 23.58 -11.72 4.93
C LEU A 15 23.75 -11.31 6.41
N PRO A 16 24.94 -10.83 6.80
CA PRO A 16 25.17 -10.40 8.17
C PRO A 16 24.22 -9.24 8.50
N THR A 17 23.48 -9.38 9.60
CA THR A 17 22.70 -8.31 10.21
C THR A 17 23.66 -7.30 10.83
N ALA A 18 24.09 -6.33 10.03
CA ALA A 18 24.87 -5.21 10.51
C ALA A 18 23.92 -4.28 11.28
N ALA A 19 23.95 -4.33 12.61
CA ALA A 19 23.45 -3.25 13.45
C ALA A 19 24.41 -2.07 13.26
N ALA A 20 24.08 -1.17 12.32
CA ALA A 20 24.87 0.01 12.02
C ALA A 20 24.23 1.23 12.70
N GLU A 21 25.06 2.00 13.39
CA GLU A 21 24.71 3.32 13.92
C GLU A 21 24.29 4.24 12.75
N VAL A 22 23.03 4.68 12.79
CA VAL A 22 22.43 5.51 11.73
C VAL A 22 22.86 6.96 11.96
N VAL A 23 23.45 7.59 10.94
CA VAL A 23 23.90 8.98 10.98
C VAL A 23 22.87 9.86 10.25
N ILE A 24 22.30 10.83 10.96
CA ILE A 24 21.34 11.79 10.39
C ILE A 24 22.08 13.10 10.11
N VAL A 25 22.12 13.51 8.84
CA VAL A 25 22.79 14.74 8.41
C VAL A 25 21.81 15.91 8.45
N GLN A 26 22.22 16.98 9.15
CA GLN A 26 21.44 18.20 9.33
C GLN A 26 21.45 19.08 8.07
N PRO A 27 20.40 19.92 7.85
CA PRO A 27 20.30 20.78 6.67
C PRO A 27 21.38 21.86 6.55
N SER A 28 22.16 22.10 7.61
CA SER A 28 23.23 23.11 7.66
C SER A 28 24.46 22.75 6.82
N GLU A 29 24.57 21.49 6.37
CA GLU A 29 25.66 21.00 5.52
C GLU A 29 25.10 20.46 4.19
N PRO A 30 24.54 21.30 3.31
CA PRO A 30 23.99 20.85 2.04
C PRO A 30 25.11 20.38 1.12
N SER A 31 25.17 19.07 0.85
CA SER A 31 26.02 18.49 -0.19
C SER A 31 25.16 18.07 -1.39
N ALA A 32 25.72 18.21 -2.59
CA ALA A 32 25.03 17.80 -3.82
C ALA A 32 24.72 16.29 -3.84
N GLU A 33 25.52 15.50 -3.12
CA GLU A 33 25.38 14.05 -3.00
C GLU A 33 24.12 13.66 -2.21
N LEU A 34 23.78 14.41 -1.15
CA LEU A 34 22.57 14.18 -0.34
C LEU A 34 21.27 14.54 -1.08
N ALA A 35 21.35 15.26 -2.20
CA ALA A 35 20.21 15.58 -3.05
C ALA A 35 19.95 14.54 -4.15
N ILE A 36 20.87 13.59 -4.36
CA ILE A 36 20.76 12.54 -5.39
C ILE A 36 19.53 11.63 -5.15
N PRO A 37 19.28 11.12 -3.93
CA PRO A 37 18.13 10.26 -3.68
C PRO A 37 16.80 10.96 -4.00
N LEU A 38 16.67 12.21 -3.59
CA LEU A 38 15.50 13.05 -3.88
C LEU A 38 15.28 13.23 -5.38
N THR A 39 16.35 13.56 -6.11
CA THR A 39 16.27 13.79 -7.55
C THR A 39 15.83 12.53 -8.29
N ILE A 40 16.39 11.36 -7.92
CA ILE A 40 16.02 10.08 -8.53
C ILE A 40 14.57 9.71 -8.22
N ALA A 41 14.12 9.90 -6.97
CA ALA A 41 12.74 9.63 -6.59
C ALA A 41 11.75 10.50 -7.35
N VAL A 42 12.02 11.81 -7.48
CA VAL A 42 11.18 12.75 -8.22
C VAL A 42 11.15 12.42 -9.71
N VAL A 43 12.30 12.18 -10.33
CA VAL A 43 12.37 11.79 -11.75
C VAL A 43 11.58 10.51 -11.97
N SER A 44 11.82 9.47 -11.15
CA SER A 44 11.11 8.19 -11.23
C SER A 44 9.59 8.37 -11.08
N ALA A 45 9.15 9.16 -10.10
CA ALA A 45 7.74 9.46 -9.89
C ALA A 45 7.11 10.17 -11.09
N LEU A 46 7.82 11.12 -11.73
CA LEU A 46 7.36 11.79 -12.94
C LEU A 46 7.24 10.82 -14.13
N LEU A 47 8.19 9.90 -14.29
CA LEU A 47 8.10 8.86 -15.33
C LEU A 47 6.90 7.94 -15.09
N LEU A 48 6.68 7.53 -13.83
CA LEU A 48 5.53 6.72 -13.44
C LEU A 48 4.22 7.47 -13.74
N TRP A 49 4.09 8.72 -13.32
CA TRP A 49 2.90 9.53 -13.55
C TRP A 49 2.62 9.76 -15.04
N ARG A 50 3.65 10.10 -15.82
CA ARG A 50 3.48 10.52 -17.21
C ARG A 50 3.21 9.35 -18.15
N TRP A 51 3.85 8.21 -17.90
CA TRP A 51 3.85 7.06 -18.81
C TRP A 51 3.27 5.80 -18.21
N PHE A 52 3.64 5.43 -16.98
CA PHE A 52 3.23 4.16 -16.40
C PHE A 52 1.75 4.18 -16.01
N VAL A 53 1.31 5.12 -15.17
CA VAL A 53 -0.07 5.17 -14.66
C VAL A 53 -1.10 5.23 -15.78
N PRO A 54 -0.99 6.11 -16.80
CA PRO A 54 -1.97 6.15 -17.89
C PRO A 54 -1.97 4.90 -18.77
N ARG A 55 -0.83 4.21 -18.89
CA ARG A 55 -0.74 2.95 -19.63
C ARG A 55 -1.33 1.78 -18.84
N GLN A 56 -1.16 1.75 -17.52
CA GLN A 56 -1.79 0.73 -16.66
C GLN A 56 -3.31 0.88 -16.63
N LEU A 57 -3.80 2.12 -16.71
CA LEU A 57 -5.22 2.43 -16.81
C LEU A 57 -5.75 2.37 -18.25
N ALA A 58 -4.92 2.07 -19.25
CA ALA A 58 -5.39 1.83 -20.61
C ALA A 58 -5.83 0.37 -20.73
N SER A 59 -7.01 0.12 -21.32
CA SER A 59 -7.71 -1.17 -21.28
C SER A 59 -8.29 -1.53 -19.91
N LEU A 60 -8.62 -0.54 -19.08
CA LEU A 60 -9.24 -0.77 -17.78
C LEU A 60 -10.64 -1.35 -17.99
N GLN A 61 -10.87 -2.50 -17.37
CA GLN A 61 -12.08 -3.29 -17.49
C GLN A 61 -12.58 -3.61 -16.09
N VAL A 62 -13.88 -3.46 -15.88
CA VAL A 62 -14.55 -3.88 -14.65
C VAL A 62 -15.45 -5.04 -15.00
N ALA A 63 -15.30 -6.12 -14.24
CA ALA A 63 -16.11 -7.31 -14.35
C ALA A 63 -17.21 -7.24 -13.27
N PHE A 64 -18.48 -7.28 -13.69
CA PHE A 64 -19.62 -7.43 -12.81
C PHE A 64 -20.02 -8.90 -12.78
N GLU A 65 -20.15 -9.45 -11.58
CA GLU A 65 -20.66 -10.81 -11.39
C GLU A 65 -22.19 -10.78 -11.62
N ILE A 66 -22.67 -11.58 -12.58
CA ILE A 66 -24.11 -11.74 -12.83
C ILE A 66 -24.63 -12.99 -12.09
N GLU A 67 -23.91 -14.11 -12.23
CA GLU A 67 -24.19 -15.41 -11.62
C GLU A 67 -22.88 -16.09 -11.20
N ASP A 68 -22.93 -17.17 -10.41
CA ASP A 68 -21.76 -17.91 -9.91
C ASP A 68 -20.73 -18.17 -11.02
N ASP A 69 -19.55 -17.54 -10.90
CA ASP A 69 -18.43 -17.57 -11.87
C ASP A 69 -18.71 -16.98 -13.27
N LEU A 70 -19.85 -16.33 -13.50
CA LEU A 70 -20.20 -15.63 -14.73
C LEU A 70 -20.05 -14.10 -14.57
N TYR A 71 -19.09 -13.55 -15.30
CA TYR A 71 -18.74 -12.13 -15.25
C TYR A 71 -19.08 -11.40 -16.56
N GLU A 72 -19.82 -10.30 -16.47
CA GLU A 72 -19.98 -9.33 -17.55
C GLU A 72 -18.89 -8.27 -17.46
N VAL A 73 -18.14 -8.08 -18.54
CA VAL A 73 -16.99 -7.17 -18.54
C VAL A 73 -17.33 -5.87 -19.25
N HIS A 74 -17.36 -4.79 -18.49
CA HIS A 74 -17.52 -3.43 -18.98
C HIS A 74 -16.16 -2.78 -19.13
N ARG A 75 -15.85 -2.32 -20.34
CA ARG A 75 -14.59 -1.62 -20.61
C ARG A 75 -14.75 -0.14 -20.26
N ILE A 76 -14.00 0.32 -19.25
CA ILE A 76 -14.03 1.71 -18.78
C ILE A 76 -13.08 2.58 -19.61
N SER A 77 -11.96 2.04 -20.09
CA SER A 77 -11.06 2.72 -21.02
C SER A 77 -10.52 1.76 -22.06
N ARG A 78 -10.33 2.25 -23.28
CA ARG A 78 -9.68 1.54 -24.38
C ARG A 78 -8.31 2.11 -24.70
N THR A 79 -8.15 3.43 -24.60
CA THR A 79 -6.94 4.14 -25.00
C THR A 79 -6.27 4.88 -23.85
N VAL A 80 -4.99 5.22 -24.03
CA VAL A 80 -4.23 6.05 -23.06
C VAL A 80 -4.85 7.45 -22.94
N VAL A 81 -5.52 7.93 -23.98
CA VAL A 81 -6.22 9.23 -23.97
C VAL A 81 -7.44 9.14 -23.05
N GLU A 82 -8.31 8.15 -23.24
CA GLU A 82 -9.44 7.88 -22.35
C GLU A 82 -8.97 7.65 -20.90
N ALA A 83 -7.87 6.92 -20.70
CA ALA A 83 -7.29 6.72 -19.37
C ALA A 83 -6.86 8.05 -18.71
N ARG A 84 -6.34 9.02 -19.49
CA ARG A 84 -6.02 10.36 -18.98
C ARG A 84 -7.26 11.19 -18.69
N GLU A 85 -8.31 11.06 -19.49
CA GLU A 85 -9.59 11.69 -19.22
C GLU A 85 -10.19 11.18 -17.91
N LEU A 86 -10.13 9.86 -17.66
CA LEU A 86 -10.54 9.27 -16.38
C LEU A 86 -9.72 9.81 -15.20
N LEU A 87 -8.38 9.89 -15.34
CA LEU A 87 -7.51 10.49 -14.33
C LEU A 87 -7.79 11.98 -14.08
N SER A 88 -8.39 12.67 -15.06
CA SER A 88 -8.75 14.08 -14.90
C SER A 88 -10.01 14.27 -14.04
N VAL A 89 -10.85 13.24 -13.91
CA VAL A 89 -12.05 13.26 -13.06
C VAL A 89 -11.66 13.49 -11.60
N ARG A 90 -12.33 14.44 -10.94
CA ARG A 90 -11.91 14.94 -9.62
C ARG A 90 -11.72 13.85 -8.56
N GLU A 91 -12.65 12.90 -8.47
CA GLU A 91 -12.59 11.86 -7.43
C GLU A 91 -11.50 10.81 -7.74
N VAL A 92 -11.32 10.43 -9.01
CA VAL A 92 -10.22 9.53 -9.44
C VAL A 92 -8.87 10.20 -9.26
N ARG A 93 -8.77 11.50 -9.59
CA ARG A 93 -7.54 12.29 -9.46
C ARG A 93 -7.04 12.36 -8.03
N LYS A 94 -7.93 12.51 -7.05
CA LYS A 94 -7.55 12.52 -5.63
C LYS A 94 -6.88 11.20 -5.23
N GLY A 95 -7.50 10.07 -5.59
CA GLY A 95 -6.93 8.74 -5.33
C GLY A 95 -5.60 8.54 -6.03
N ALA A 96 -5.50 8.95 -7.30
CA ALA A 96 -4.27 8.85 -8.08
C ALA A 96 -3.13 9.69 -7.51
N ILE A 97 -3.41 10.92 -7.04
CA ILE A 97 -2.40 11.77 -6.38
C ILE A 97 -1.95 11.13 -5.07
N LEU A 98 -2.88 10.67 -4.23
CA LEU A 98 -2.54 10.05 -2.95
C LEU A 98 -1.67 8.79 -3.14
N TYR A 99 -1.99 7.98 -4.15
CA TYR A 99 -1.16 6.86 -4.57
C TYR A 99 0.24 7.30 -5.01
N MET A 100 0.33 8.32 -5.88
CA MET A 100 1.62 8.84 -6.33
C MET A 100 2.45 9.45 -5.20
N MET A 101 1.83 10.07 -4.19
CA MET A 101 2.52 10.57 -3.00
C MET A 101 3.18 9.42 -2.25
N GLY A 102 2.42 8.37 -1.91
CA GLY A 102 2.96 7.20 -1.23
C GLY A 102 4.08 6.52 -2.03
N MET A 103 3.87 6.33 -3.33
CA MET A 103 4.90 5.77 -4.21
C MET A 103 6.16 6.62 -4.27
N THR A 104 6.03 7.95 -4.33
CA THR A 104 7.19 8.87 -4.34
C THR A 104 7.94 8.81 -3.01
N GLY A 105 7.23 8.75 -1.88
CA GLY A 105 7.84 8.60 -0.56
C GLY A 105 8.58 7.28 -0.40
N ILE A 106 8.01 6.17 -0.88
CA ILE A 106 8.67 4.87 -0.89
C ILE A 106 9.87 4.86 -1.84
N LEU A 107 9.75 5.43 -3.03
CA LEU A 107 10.88 5.55 -3.96
C LEU A 107 12.02 6.39 -3.38
N LEU A 108 11.70 7.45 -2.63
CA LEU A 108 12.68 8.24 -1.92
C LEU A 108 13.37 7.44 -0.82
N LEU A 109 12.62 6.69 -0.03
CA LEU A 109 13.20 5.79 0.98
C LEU A 109 14.11 4.72 0.34
N ILE A 110 13.66 4.09 -0.75
CA ILE A 110 14.46 3.11 -1.49
C ILE A 110 15.73 3.76 -2.03
N ALA A 111 15.62 4.98 -2.58
CA ALA A 111 16.78 5.70 -3.11
C ALA A 111 17.78 6.01 -1.98
N GLU A 112 17.34 6.53 -0.83
CA GLU A 112 18.21 6.77 0.33
C GLU A 112 18.98 5.50 0.72
N LEU A 113 18.26 4.38 0.90
CA LEU A 113 18.85 3.09 1.27
C LEU A 113 19.80 2.51 0.21
N MET A 114 19.57 2.82 -1.07
CA MET A 114 20.37 2.31 -2.17
C MET A 114 21.71 3.05 -2.31
N PHE A 115 21.76 4.33 -1.97
CA PHE A 115 23.00 5.14 -2.07
C PHE A 115 23.86 5.03 -0.81
N ASP A 116 23.28 5.28 0.36
CA ASP A 116 23.96 5.07 1.63
C ASP A 116 22.97 4.59 2.69
N PRO A 117 22.97 3.29 3.03
CA PRO A 117 22.03 2.76 4.02
C PRO A 117 22.28 3.26 5.44
N LYS A 118 23.41 3.96 5.70
CA LYS A 118 23.79 4.44 7.03
C LYS A 118 23.55 5.93 7.24
N THR A 119 23.50 6.70 6.15
CA THR A 119 23.42 8.16 6.22
C THR A 119 22.09 8.63 5.64
N PHE A 120 21.26 9.27 6.47
CA PHE A 120 19.99 9.82 6.01
C PHE A 120 19.99 11.33 6.07
N TYR A 121 19.50 11.96 5.00
CA TYR A 121 19.33 13.41 4.98
C TYR A 121 18.02 13.81 5.68
N GLN A 122 18.11 14.62 6.73
CA GLN A 122 16.95 14.96 7.58
C GLN A 122 15.76 15.56 6.80
N PRO A 123 15.95 16.48 5.83
CA PRO A 123 14.85 16.95 4.99
C PRO A 123 14.16 15.85 4.17
N ASN A 124 14.93 14.88 3.67
CA ASN A 124 14.37 13.75 2.92
C ASN A 124 13.53 12.86 3.84
N LEU A 125 13.96 12.65 5.09
CA LEU A 125 13.16 11.93 6.09
C LEU A 125 11.81 12.63 6.37
N TYR A 126 11.80 13.95 6.55
CA TYR A 126 10.54 14.68 6.73
C TYR A 126 9.64 14.57 5.49
N LEU A 127 10.23 14.67 4.30
CA LEU A 127 9.49 14.53 3.05
C LEU A 127 8.89 13.12 2.89
N ILE A 128 9.66 12.07 3.19
CA ILE A 128 9.17 10.68 3.24
C ILE A 128 8.01 10.59 4.24
N GLY A 129 8.19 11.12 5.45
CA GLY A 129 7.17 11.12 6.50
C GLY A 129 5.85 11.74 6.06
N VAL A 130 5.89 12.86 5.34
CA VAL A 130 4.69 13.50 4.80
C VAL A 130 4.10 12.71 3.62
N LEU A 131 4.94 12.31 2.66
CA LEU A 131 4.52 11.61 1.44
C LEU A 131 3.91 10.23 1.72
N VAL A 132 4.39 9.54 2.74
CA VAL A 132 3.87 8.23 3.18
C VAL A 132 2.77 8.40 4.24
N GLY A 133 2.97 9.31 5.20
CA GLY A 133 2.03 9.52 6.30
C GLY A 133 0.67 10.06 5.85
N LEU A 134 0.62 10.97 4.88
CA LEU A 134 -0.66 11.51 4.40
C LEU A 134 -1.56 10.41 3.77
N PRO A 135 -1.07 9.56 2.85
CA PRO A 135 -1.82 8.38 2.39
C PRO A 135 -2.28 7.44 3.50
N ILE A 136 -1.42 7.17 4.50
CA ILE A 136 -1.75 6.30 5.63
C ILE A 136 -2.92 6.86 6.44
N VAL A 137 -3.02 8.18 6.62
CA VAL A 137 -4.13 8.81 7.36
C VAL A 137 -5.40 8.89 6.52
N VAL A 138 -5.28 9.28 5.25
CA VAL A 138 -6.44 9.49 4.37
C VAL A 138 -7.11 8.18 3.98
N SER A 139 -6.34 7.09 3.85
CA SER A 139 -6.87 5.79 3.40
C SER A 139 -7.93 5.20 4.35
N PRO A 140 -7.69 5.01 5.66
CA PRO A 140 -8.71 4.51 6.59
C PRO A 140 -9.90 5.45 6.73
N TRP A 141 -9.67 6.76 6.64
CA TRP A 141 -10.74 7.74 6.72
C TRP A 141 -11.72 7.65 5.54
N GLU A 142 -11.23 7.71 4.30
CA GLU A 142 -12.08 7.56 3.12
C GLU A 142 -12.73 6.17 3.08
N THR A 143 -12.02 5.13 3.53
CA THR A 143 -12.58 3.77 3.61
C THR A 143 -13.72 3.66 4.61
N LEU A 144 -13.54 4.14 5.84
CA LEU A 144 -14.58 4.12 6.87
C LEU A 144 -15.80 4.92 6.43
N ASN A 145 -15.57 6.09 5.82
CA ASN A 145 -16.65 6.92 5.30
C ASN A 145 -17.44 6.20 4.20
N ALA A 146 -16.77 5.48 3.29
CA ALA A 146 -17.45 4.68 2.27
C ALA A 146 -18.25 3.51 2.89
N GLN A 147 -17.69 2.82 3.90
CA GLN A 147 -18.36 1.72 4.60
C GLN A 147 -19.61 2.18 5.34
N LEU A 148 -19.57 3.30 6.08
CA LEU A 148 -20.70 3.79 6.85
C LEU A 148 -21.82 4.36 5.98
N ILE A 149 -21.48 5.04 4.87
CA ILE A 149 -22.47 5.55 3.92
C ILE A 149 -23.13 4.38 3.16
N GLY A 150 -22.39 3.33 2.82
CA GLY A 150 -22.92 2.15 2.13
C GLY A 150 -23.85 1.26 2.97
N VAL A 151 -23.79 1.36 4.31
CA VAL A 151 -24.67 0.62 5.24
C VAL A 151 -26.04 1.32 5.42
N GLY A 152 -26.15 2.60 5.04
CA GLY A 152 -27.42 3.35 5.09
C GLY A 152 -28.33 3.01 3.91
N LYS A 153 -29.34 2.16 4.16
CA LYS A 153 -30.46 1.93 3.23
C LYS A 153 -30.96 3.23 2.60
N ALA A 154 -31.23 3.17 1.30
CA ALA A 154 -31.89 4.20 0.51
C ALA A 154 -32.97 4.96 1.32
N ASN A 155 -32.82 6.29 1.44
CA ASN A 155 -33.82 7.31 1.85
C ASN A 155 -33.41 8.30 2.96
N ILE A 156 -32.17 8.79 3.03
CA ILE A 156 -31.87 9.98 3.85
C ILE A 156 -31.12 11.03 3.02
N LYS A 157 -31.74 12.22 2.89
CA LYS A 157 -31.26 13.46 2.24
C LYS A 157 -29.74 13.49 1.98
N ALA A 158 -29.36 13.05 0.79
CA ALA A 158 -28.02 12.58 0.41
C ALA A 158 -26.88 13.63 0.50
N GLY A 159 -27.19 14.92 0.61
CA GLY A 159 -26.17 15.99 0.64
C GLY A 159 -25.63 16.33 2.02
N PHE A 160 -26.47 16.30 3.07
CA PHE A 160 -26.08 16.76 4.41
C PHE A 160 -25.57 15.61 5.28
N ALA A 161 -26.20 14.43 5.20
CA ALA A 161 -25.77 13.23 5.91
C ALA A 161 -24.39 12.72 5.42
N SER A 162 -24.07 12.86 4.13
CA SER A 162 -22.77 12.46 3.58
C SER A 162 -21.63 13.40 3.99
N ARG A 163 -21.91 14.71 4.12
CA ARG A 163 -20.94 15.68 4.66
C ARG A 163 -20.75 15.52 6.16
N LEU A 164 -21.84 15.28 6.90
CA LEU A 164 -21.77 15.03 8.34
C LEU A 164 -21.04 13.71 8.65
N GLY A 165 -21.25 12.66 7.86
CA GLY A 165 -20.53 11.40 7.96
C GLY A 165 -19.01 11.53 7.76
N ARG A 166 -18.57 12.38 6.82
CA ARG A 166 -17.14 12.69 6.64
C ARG A 166 -16.54 13.44 7.83
N LEU A 167 -17.33 14.34 8.44
CA LEU A 167 -16.94 15.11 9.62
C LEU A 167 -16.91 14.27 10.92
N THR A 168 -17.72 13.22 11.02
CA THR A 168 -17.79 12.36 12.20
C THR A 168 -16.81 11.18 12.16
N THR A 169 -16.44 10.70 10.97
CA THR A 169 -15.58 9.52 10.81
C THR A 169 -14.12 9.75 11.19
N LEU A 170 -13.56 10.92 10.88
CA LEU A 170 -12.17 11.22 11.23
C LEU A 170 -11.97 11.33 12.76
N PRO A 171 -12.81 12.08 13.52
CA PRO A 171 -12.75 12.08 14.98
C PRO A 171 -12.97 10.69 15.59
N LEU A 172 -13.82 9.86 14.99
CA LEU A 172 -14.04 8.50 15.47
C LEU A 172 -12.77 7.63 15.31
N LEU A 173 -12.08 7.72 14.18
CA LEU A 173 -10.82 7.01 13.95
C LEU A 173 -9.71 7.48 14.88
N ILE A 174 -9.55 8.80 15.01
CA ILE A 174 -8.57 9.39 15.92
C ILE A 174 -8.94 9.02 17.36
N GLY A 175 -10.22 9.05 17.72
CA GLY A 175 -10.72 8.64 19.03
C GLY A 175 -10.43 7.18 19.34
N ALA A 176 -10.59 6.27 18.37
CA ALA A 176 -10.25 4.85 18.52
C ALA A 176 -8.74 4.64 18.71
N LEU A 177 -7.90 5.35 17.94
CA LEU A 177 -6.45 5.34 18.10
C LEU A 177 -6.03 5.89 19.47
N LEU A 178 -6.58 7.03 19.90
CA LEU A 178 -6.24 7.62 21.20
C LEU A 178 -6.74 6.76 22.36
N ALA A 179 -7.95 6.20 22.26
CA ALA A 179 -8.49 5.31 23.29
C ALA A 179 -7.59 4.07 23.48
N THR A 180 -7.08 3.49 22.40
CA THR A 180 -6.18 2.32 22.48
C THR A 180 -4.82 2.68 23.08
N VAL A 181 -4.26 3.85 22.75
CA VAL A 181 -3.03 4.35 23.40
C VAL A 181 -3.25 4.64 24.90
N ILE A 182 -4.38 5.27 25.25
CA ILE A 182 -4.71 5.60 26.65
C ILE A 182 -4.92 4.32 27.47
N LEU A 183 -5.58 3.31 26.92
CA LEU A 183 -5.73 2.01 27.57
C LEU A 183 -4.37 1.35 27.83
N GLY A 184 -3.46 1.39 26.86
CA GLY A 184 -2.09 0.90 27.05
C GLY A 184 -1.34 1.63 28.16
N LEU A 185 -1.44 2.96 28.17
CA LEU A 185 -0.88 3.81 29.23
C LEU A 185 -1.44 3.47 30.62
N GLN A 186 -2.73 3.19 30.73
CA GLN A 186 -3.36 2.84 32.01
C GLN A 186 -2.94 1.46 32.53
N LEU A 187 -2.70 0.51 31.64
CA LEU A 187 -2.34 -0.86 31.99
C LEU A 187 -0.85 -1.02 32.32
N GLU A 188 0.03 -0.35 31.57
CA GLU A 188 1.48 -0.52 31.67
C GLU A 188 2.21 0.68 32.30
N GLY A 189 1.50 1.79 32.53
CA GLY A 189 2.06 3.02 33.10
C GLY A 189 2.96 3.83 32.15
N GLN A 190 3.23 3.31 30.95
CA GLN A 190 4.03 3.94 29.90
C GLN A 190 3.54 3.54 28.50
N VAL A 191 3.89 4.32 27.47
CA VAL A 191 3.56 3.96 26.09
C VAL A 191 4.52 2.87 25.64
N SER A 192 4.07 1.62 25.62
CA SER A 192 4.89 0.54 25.08
C SER A 192 4.75 0.40 23.56
N PRO A 193 5.80 -0.11 22.87
CA PRO A 193 5.75 -0.37 21.44
C PRO A 193 4.59 -1.28 21.00
N GLN A 194 4.20 -2.22 21.85
CA GLN A 194 3.06 -3.11 21.60
C GLN A 194 1.75 -2.33 21.45
N TRP A 195 1.45 -1.42 22.38
CA TRP A 195 0.22 -0.62 22.31
C TRP A 195 0.24 0.36 21.16
N ILE A 196 1.41 0.86 20.75
CA ILE A 196 1.55 1.66 19.51
C ILE A 196 1.15 0.81 18.30
N ALA A 197 1.69 -0.40 18.16
CA ALA A 197 1.38 -1.30 17.05
C ALA A 197 -0.12 -1.68 17.01
N ILE A 198 -0.72 -1.99 18.17
CA ILE A 198 -2.15 -2.28 18.28
C ILE A 198 -2.99 -1.06 17.89
N SER A 199 -2.61 0.14 18.33
CA SER A 199 -3.32 1.38 18.01
C SER A 199 -3.28 1.70 16.51
N MET A 200 -2.13 1.45 15.87
CA MET A 200 -1.98 1.56 14.41
C MET A 200 -2.83 0.52 13.67
N LEU A 201 -2.88 -0.72 14.16
CA LEU A 201 -3.72 -1.78 13.59
C LEU A 201 -5.21 -1.40 13.67
N VAL A 202 -5.66 -0.87 14.81
CA VAL A 202 -7.04 -0.39 15.00
C VAL A 202 -7.35 0.77 14.06
N PHE A 203 -6.43 1.73 13.92
CA PHE A 203 -6.58 2.84 12.98
C PHE A 203 -6.68 2.37 11.52
N MET A 204 -5.88 1.38 11.12
CA MET A 204 -5.89 0.78 9.78
C MET A 204 -7.04 -0.23 9.56
N GLY A 205 -7.74 -0.63 10.62
CA GLY A 205 -8.79 -1.63 10.62
C GLY A 205 -9.83 -1.48 9.51
N PRO A 206 -10.42 -0.29 9.27
CA PRO A 206 -11.39 -0.11 8.18
C PRO A 206 -10.81 -0.45 6.80
N THR A 207 -9.58 -0.03 6.52
CA THR A 207 -8.87 -0.35 5.26
C THR A 207 -8.62 -1.83 5.15
N ILE A 208 -8.15 -2.48 6.22
CA ILE A 208 -7.87 -3.92 6.25
C ILE A 208 -9.17 -4.71 5.99
N ILE A 209 -10.29 -4.33 6.62
CA ILE A 209 -11.58 -5.01 6.44
C ILE A 209 -12.14 -4.78 5.03
N ALA A 210 -12.09 -3.55 4.50
CA ALA A 210 -12.52 -3.28 3.13
C ALA A 210 -11.72 -4.11 2.13
N TYR A 211 -10.40 -4.04 2.25
CA TYR A 211 -9.49 -4.73 1.36
C TYR A 211 -9.64 -6.24 1.50
N GLY A 212 -9.75 -6.77 2.72
CA GLY A 212 -9.99 -8.19 2.97
C GLY A 212 -11.28 -8.70 2.31
N ARG A 213 -12.36 -7.91 2.30
CA ARG A 213 -13.61 -8.26 1.60
C ARG A 213 -13.48 -8.20 0.08
N ILE A 214 -12.93 -7.11 -0.45
CA ILE A 214 -12.82 -6.87 -1.90
C ILE A 214 -11.80 -7.83 -2.52
N MET A 215 -10.62 -7.92 -1.91
CA MET A 215 -9.56 -8.83 -2.35
C MET A 215 -9.93 -10.27 -2.04
N GLY A 216 -10.47 -10.62 -0.87
CA GLY A 216 -10.82 -12.00 -0.55
C GLY A 216 -11.75 -12.65 -1.58
N ALA A 217 -12.78 -11.92 -2.03
CA ALA A 217 -13.70 -12.39 -3.08
C ALA A 217 -13.04 -12.46 -4.47
N SER A 218 -12.15 -11.52 -4.80
CA SER A 218 -11.56 -11.42 -6.13
C SER A 218 -10.18 -12.08 -6.27
N TRP A 219 -9.51 -12.47 -5.19
CA TRP A 219 -8.10 -12.85 -5.18
C TRP A 219 -7.86 -14.12 -5.99
N ASN A 220 -8.67 -15.17 -5.76
CA ASN A 220 -8.56 -16.41 -6.52
C ASN A 220 -8.82 -16.17 -8.02
N VAL A 221 -9.87 -15.41 -8.33
CA VAL A 221 -10.24 -15.05 -9.71
C VAL A 221 -9.13 -14.25 -10.40
N LEU A 222 -8.56 -13.26 -9.71
CA LEU A 222 -7.46 -12.44 -10.23
C LEU A 222 -6.19 -13.26 -10.43
N LEU A 223 -5.82 -14.10 -9.46
CA LEU A 223 -4.64 -14.96 -9.54
C LEU A 223 -4.77 -15.96 -10.70
N LEU A 224 -5.92 -16.63 -10.81
CA LEU A 224 -6.21 -17.56 -11.91
C LEU A 224 -6.20 -16.85 -13.26
N ASN A 225 -6.78 -15.65 -13.36
CA ASN A 225 -6.82 -14.91 -14.62
C ASN A 225 -5.43 -14.38 -15.02
N LYS A 226 -4.61 -13.89 -14.09
CA LYS A 226 -3.23 -13.50 -14.40
C LYS A 226 -2.34 -14.71 -14.70
N TRP A 227 -2.57 -15.85 -14.06
CA TRP A 227 -1.91 -17.11 -14.39
C TRP A 227 -2.29 -17.64 -15.80
N ARG A 228 -3.56 -17.56 -16.19
CA ARG A 228 -4.02 -17.86 -17.55
C ARG A 228 -3.43 -16.89 -18.58
N SER A 229 -3.37 -15.60 -18.25
CA SER A 229 -2.75 -14.57 -19.10
C SER A 229 -1.26 -14.82 -19.31
N PHE A 230 -0.53 -15.21 -18.27
CA PHE A 230 0.87 -15.66 -18.39
C PHE A 230 1.01 -16.83 -19.37
N ARG A 231 0.11 -17.82 -19.31
CA ARG A 231 0.06 -18.97 -20.23
C ARG A 231 -0.38 -18.62 -21.66
N GLY A 232 -0.69 -17.36 -21.94
CA GLY A 232 -1.10 -16.91 -23.27
C GLY A 232 -2.58 -17.16 -23.60
N GLN A 233 -3.38 -17.56 -22.60
CA GLN A 233 -4.82 -17.81 -22.76
C GLN A 233 -5.60 -16.49 -22.63
N THR A 234 -6.66 -16.35 -23.40
CA THR A 234 -7.65 -15.28 -23.20
C THR A 234 -8.42 -15.57 -21.91
N THR A 235 -8.77 -14.52 -21.18
CA THR A 235 -9.58 -14.63 -19.96
C THR A 235 -10.83 -13.79 -20.10
N ALA A 236 -11.83 -14.00 -19.24
CA ALA A 236 -13.02 -13.17 -19.22
C ALA A 236 -12.65 -11.68 -19.07
N ILE A 237 -11.64 -11.38 -18.24
CA ILE A 237 -11.15 -10.02 -17.97
C ILE A 237 -10.24 -9.48 -19.09
N ASP A 238 -9.45 -10.33 -19.73
CA ASP A 238 -8.53 -9.98 -20.82
C ASP A 238 -8.89 -10.80 -22.09
N PRO A 239 -9.84 -10.32 -22.93
CA PRO A 239 -10.34 -11.07 -24.09
C PRO A 239 -9.36 -11.08 -25.27
N GLU A 240 -8.37 -10.18 -25.26
CA GLU A 240 -7.33 -10.11 -26.29
C GLU A 240 -6.14 -10.99 -25.91
N ARG A 241 -5.55 -11.68 -26.89
CA ARG A 241 -4.38 -12.55 -26.63
C ARG A 241 -3.21 -11.72 -26.09
N PRO A 242 -2.65 -12.05 -24.93
CA PRO A 242 -1.61 -11.23 -24.31
C PRO A 242 -0.31 -11.31 -25.10
N ARG A 243 0.24 -10.14 -25.42
CA ARG A 243 1.57 -9.95 -26.02
C ARG A 243 2.68 -10.38 -25.05
N PHE A 244 3.88 -10.64 -25.55
CA PHE A 244 5.01 -11.10 -24.73
C PHE A 244 5.26 -10.23 -23.48
N VAL A 245 5.26 -8.90 -23.64
CA VAL A 245 5.42 -7.96 -22.52
C VAL A 245 4.30 -8.10 -21.50
N ASN A 246 3.05 -8.24 -21.95
CA ASN A 246 1.90 -8.41 -21.06
C ASN A 246 1.96 -9.74 -20.29
N ARG A 247 2.57 -10.78 -20.87
CA ARG A 247 2.81 -12.05 -20.17
C ARG A 247 3.86 -11.91 -19.08
N LEU A 248 4.95 -11.18 -19.34
CA LEU A 248 5.97 -10.88 -18.32
C LEU A 248 5.38 -10.06 -17.17
N VAL A 249 4.61 -9.02 -17.49
CA VAL A 249 3.89 -8.22 -16.49
C VAL A 249 2.91 -9.09 -15.70
N ALA A 250 2.20 -10.01 -16.34
CA ALA A 250 1.30 -10.93 -15.65
C ALA A 250 2.03 -11.84 -14.65
N VAL A 251 3.25 -12.32 -14.95
CA VAL A 251 4.07 -13.09 -13.99
C VAL A 251 4.44 -12.24 -12.78
N ILE A 252 4.88 -11.01 -13.02
CA ILE A 252 5.23 -10.08 -11.95
C ILE A 252 4.00 -9.82 -11.07
N LEU A 253 2.83 -9.61 -11.68
CA LEU A 253 1.58 -9.41 -10.96
C LEU A 253 1.15 -10.66 -10.18
N VAL A 254 1.30 -11.86 -10.72
CA VAL A 254 1.05 -13.12 -10.00
C VAL A 254 1.95 -13.22 -8.77
N LEU A 255 3.24 -12.91 -8.93
CA LEU A 255 4.19 -12.94 -7.83
C LEU A 255 3.78 -11.94 -6.75
N PHE A 256 3.47 -10.69 -7.11
CA PHE A 256 3.01 -9.70 -6.15
C PHE A 256 1.70 -10.10 -5.46
N LEU A 257 0.73 -10.62 -6.21
CA LEU A 257 -0.56 -11.04 -5.67
C LEU A 257 -0.42 -12.22 -4.69
N PHE A 258 0.59 -13.07 -4.91
CA PHE A 258 0.94 -14.16 -4.01
C PHE A 258 1.74 -13.68 -2.79
N THR A 259 2.68 -12.75 -2.95
CA THR A 259 3.52 -12.26 -1.84
C THR A 259 2.77 -11.32 -0.90
N MET A 260 1.78 -10.56 -1.38
CA MET A 260 1.05 -9.58 -0.57
C MET A 260 0.45 -10.17 0.73
N PRO A 261 -0.30 -11.28 0.70
CA PRO A 261 -0.80 -11.91 1.92
C PRO A 261 0.32 -12.43 2.84
N LEU A 262 1.42 -12.93 2.25
CA LEU A 262 2.56 -13.44 3.02
C LEU A 262 3.27 -12.33 3.79
N THR A 263 3.47 -11.16 3.17
CA THR A 263 4.03 -9.98 3.83
C THR A 263 3.13 -9.50 4.96
N ALA A 264 1.81 -9.44 4.73
CA ALA A 264 0.86 -9.04 5.78
C ALA A 264 0.83 -10.05 6.95
N LEU A 265 0.87 -11.35 6.65
CA LEU A 265 0.96 -12.40 7.68
C LEU A 265 2.29 -12.33 8.43
N ASN A 266 3.39 -12.06 7.74
CA ASN A 266 4.71 -11.91 8.37
C ASN A 266 4.69 -10.79 9.42
N GLY A 267 4.10 -9.64 9.11
CA GLY A 267 3.94 -8.55 10.06
C GLY A 267 3.21 -8.95 11.35
N ILE A 268 2.04 -9.59 11.19
CA ILE A 268 1.24 -10.07 12.33
C ILE A 268 2.00 -11.13 13.14
N VAL A 269 2.64 -12.09 12.47
CA VAL A 269 3.40 -13.17 13.12
C VAL A 269 4.59 -12.61 13.88
N THR A 270 5.31 -11.64 13.32
CA THR A 270 6.43 -10.96 14.00
C THR A 270 5.96 -10.29 15.28
N VAL A 271 4.82 -9.59 15.24
CA VAL A 271 4.22 -8.96 16.43
C VAL A 271 3.90 -10.01 17.50
N ILE A 272 3.24 -11.10 17.13
CA ILE A 272 2.88 -12.18 18.07
C ILE A 272 4.14 -12.86 18.62
N TYR A 273 5.13 -13.13 17.77
CA TYR A 273 6.36 -13.81 18.14
C TYR A 273 7.16 -12.98 19.16
N VAL A 274 7.35 -11.69 18.93
CA VAL A 274 8.10 -10.84 19.87
C VAL A 274 7.38 -10.74 21.21
N ILE A 275 6.05 -10.57 21.22
CA ILE A 275 5.28 -10.49 22.46
C ILE A 275 5.33 -11.80 23.27
N THR A 276 5.33 -12.95 22.59
CA THR A 276 5.20 -14.27 23.26
C THR A 276 6.55 -14.91 23.60
N VAL A 277 7.59 -14.67 22.79
CA VAL A 277 8.88 -15.37 22.89
C VAL A 277 9.99 -14.47 23.40
N GLU A 278 10.04 -13.19 22.99
CA GLU A 278 11.11 -12.25 23.37
C GLU A 278 10.56 -10.89 23.85
N PRO A 279 9.81 -10.86 24.98
CA PRO A 279 9.15 -9.64 25.46
C PRO A 279 10.13 -8.57 25.98
N SER A 280 11.42 -8.89 26.10
CA SER A 280 12.48 -7.91 26.41
C SER A 280 12.93 -7.11 25.20
N ASN A 281 12.57 -7.53 23.97
CA ASN A 281 13.00 -6.92 22.71
C ASN A 281 11.85 -6.23 21.96
N THR A 282 10.85 -5.73 22.69
CA THR A 282 9.64 -5.12 22.12
C THR A 282 9.94 -3.90 21.23
N GLU A 283 11.08 -3.23 21.43
CA GLU A 283 11.55 -2.15 20.55
C GLU A 283 11.89 -2.63 19.13
N ALA A 284 12.36 -3.87 18.98
CA ALA A 284 12.64 -4.48 17.68
C ALA A 284 11.38 -4.59 16.80
N MET A 285 10.18 -4.63 17.40
CA MET A 285 8.92 -4.66 16.64
C MET A 285 8.75 -3.41 15.77
N LEU A 286 9.24 -2.25 16.21
CA LEU A 286 9.18 -1.02 15.44
C LEU A 286 10.29 -0.92 14.39
N ASN A 287 11.41 -1.63 14.60
CA ASN A 287 12.60 -1.55 13.75
C ASN A 287 12.54 -2.50 12.55
N TYR A 288 11.95 -3.69 12.70
CA TYR A 288 11.93 -4.70 11.63
C TYR A 288 10.66 -4.69 10.77
N GLY A 289 9.74 -3.77 11.04
CA GLY A 289 8.49 -3.63 10.30
C GLY A 289 7.51 -4.77 10.61
N GLY A 290 6.49 -4.46 11.42
CA GLY A 290 5.19 -5.13 11.30
C GLY A 290 4.49 -4.71 10.01
#